data_AF-C8S1H6-F1
#
_entry.id   AF-C8S1H6-F1
#
_cell.length_a   1.000
_cell.length_b   1.000
_cell.length_c   1.000
_cell.angle_alpha   90.00
_cell.angle_beta   90.00
_cell.angle_gamma   90.00
#
_symmetry.space_group_name_H-M   'P 1'
#
loop_
_entity.id
_entity.type
_entity.pdbx_description
1 polymer ?
#
loop_
_entity_poly.entity_id
_entity_poly.type
_entity_poly.pdbx_seq_one_letter_code
_entity_poly.pdbx_strand_id
1 'polypeptide(L)'
;MHKFVLAAALSLAPASVALAEVSKTDLGLAAKPAFAPGSHGEPFIVQGLVQGCTLIDNAPFCAFYAEGWRWYGSETATNPATLKLLEDLPVNTPIEVKGDIISQGDITIEAAISSMAVISPDAFAPLRDMMQGGWIDATDPQNELQVLGSEEVNFYAGDIVETDVLTFADQCPDGPEGVGPVITKQMMGGDPMDVPCFYIVSLTPDRMELSYVGRGNTLIFNRK
;
A
#
# COMPACT_ATOMS: atom_id res chain seq x y z
N MET A 1 1.55 -3.79 41.60
CA MET A 1 0.26 -4.00 40.90
C MET A 1 0.57 -4.13 39.43
N HIS A 2 0.62 -5.36 38.91
CA HIS A 2 0.96 -5.66 37.52
C HIS A 2 -0.29 -5.48 36.65
N LYS A 3 -0.27 -4.56 35.69
CA LYS A 3 -1.28 -4.48 34.63
C LYS A 3 -0.73 -5.18 33.40
N PHE A 4 -1.26 -6.38 33.13
CA PHE A 4 -1.18 -7.01 31.82
C PHE A 4 -1.98 -6.15 30.83
N VAL A 5 -1.31 -5.61 29.81
CA VAL A 5 -1.98 -5.13 28.61
C VAL A 5 -2.07 -6.31 27.66
N LEU A 6 -3.31 -6.74 27.38
CA LEU A 6 -3.60 -7.77 26.39
C LEU A 6 -3.29 -7.17 25.02
N ALA A 7 -2.23 -7.62 24.36
CA ALA A 7 -2.06 -7.42 22.93
C ALA A 7 -3.16 -8.22 22.23
N ALA A 8 -4.09 -7.53 21.57
CA ALA A 8 -5.02 -8.18 20.67
C ALA A 8 -4.21 -8.71 19.48
N ALA A 9 -4.05 -10.04 19.42
CA ALA A 9 -3.54 -10.69 18.23
C ALA A 9 -4.55 -10.49 17.10
N LEU A 10 -4.31 -9.55 16.19
CA LEU A 10 -4.97 -9.54 14.90
C LEU A 10 -4.45 -10.77 14.14
N SER A 11 -5.33 -11.76 14.01
CA SER A 11 -5.14 -12.89 13.13
C SER A 11 -5.09 -12.40 11.69
N LEU A 12 -3.89 -12.33 11.10
CA LEU A 12 -3.69 -12.17 9.65
C LEU A 12 -4.17 -13.45 8.96
N ALA A 13 -5.42 -13.45 8.49
CA ALA A 13 -5.87 -14.47 7.55
C ALA A 13 -5.13 -14.27 6.21
N PRO A 14 -4.75 -15.35 5.51
CA PRO A 14 -4.13 -15.24 4.20
C PRO A 14 -5.08 -14.56 3.20
N ALA A 15 -4.55 -13.73 2.30
CA ALA A 15 -5.31 -12.93 1.33
C ALA A 15 -6.33 -13.73 0.48
N SER A 16 -6.10 -15.03 0.30
CA SER A 16 -6.98 -15.96 -0.42
C SER A 16 -8.31 -16.24 0.31
N VAL A 17 -8.37 -16.07 1.62
CA VAL A 17 -9.60 -16.26 2.42
C VAL A 17 -10.47 -15.01 2.42
N ALA A 18 -9.88 -13.82 2.30
CA ALA A 18 -10.58 -12.56 2.51
C ALA A 18 -11.39 -12.08 1.28
N LEU A 19 -11.02 -12.49 0.06
CA LEU A 19 -11.87 -12.27 -1.13
C LEU A 19 -13.18 -13.07 -1.11
N ALA A 20 -13.30 -14.12 -0.27
CA ALA A 20 -14.49 -14.97 -0.24
C ALA A 20 -15.71 -14.27 0.40
N GLU A 21 -15.52 -13.16 1.12
CA GLU A 21 -16.59 -12.44 1.82
C GLU A 21 -17.22 -11.32 0.98
N VAL A 22 -16.57 -10.87 -0.09
CA VAL A 22 -17.08 -9.79 -0.95
C VAL A 22 -18.11 -10.33 -1.93
N SER A 23 -19.34 -9.80 -1.86
CA SER A 23 -20.43 -10.26 -2.71
C SER A 23 -20.19 -9.92 -4.19
N LYS A 24 -20.53 -10.85 -5.09
CA LYS A 24 -20.58 -10.59 -6.54
C LYS A 24 -21.47 -9.40 -6.90
N THR A 25 -22.50 -9.13 -6.09
CA THR A 25 -23.37 -7.98 -6.27
C THR A 25 -22.64 -6.68 -6.03
N ASP A 26 -21.84 -6.59 -4.96
CA ASP A 26 -21.07 -5.38 -4.62
C ASP A 26 -19.99 -5.13 -5.67
N LEU A 27 -19.30 -6.18 -6.12
CA LEU A 27 -18.38 -6.11 -7.26
C LEU A 27 -19.07 -5.58 -8.52
N GLY A 28 -20.27 -6.09 -8.84
CA GLY A 28 -21.03 -5.66 -10.01
C GLY A 28 -21.51 -4.20 -9.93
N LEU A 29 -21.89 -3.73 -8.74
CA LEU A 29 -22.30 -2.34 -8.53
C LEU A 29 -21.12 -1.38 -8.62
N ALA A 30 -19.98 -1.72 -8.01
CA ALA A 30 -18.76 -0.92 -8.06
C ALA A 30 -18.17 -0.84 -9.47
N ALA A 31 -18.30 -1.90 -10.29
CA ALA A 31 -17.80 -1.91 -11.65
C ALA A 31 -18.59 -1.02 -12.62
N LYS A 32 -19.82 -0.61 -12.25
CA LYS A 32 -20.66 0.25 -13.08
C LYS A 32 -20.26 1.73 -12.88
N PRO A 33 -19.91 2.47 -13.95
CA PRO A 33 -19.63 3.91 -13.84
C PRO A 33 -20.85 4.67 -13.30
N ALA A 34 -20.62 5.48 -12.26
CA ALA A 34 -21.65 6.35 -11.68
C ALA A 34 -21.86 7.66 -12.44
N PHE A 35 -20.83 8.13 -13.15
CA PHE A 35 -20.83 9.37 -13.93
C PHE A 35 -19.91 9.25 -15.16
N ALA A 36 -19.99 10.23 -16.06
CA ALA A 36 -19.15 10.27 -17.27
C ALA A 36 -17.75 10.84 -16.96
N PRO A 37 -16.67 10.36 -17.58
CA PRO A 37 -15.34 10.94 -17.40
C PRO A 37 -15.32 12.44 -17.72
N GLY A 38 -14.61 13.22 -16.91
CA GLY A 38 -14.52 14.67 -17.02
C GLY A 38 -15.66 15.46 -16.36
N SER A 39 -16.56 14.80 -15.61
CA SER A 39 -17.69 15.46 -14.96
C SER A 39 -17.28 16.26 -13.72
N HIS A 40 -16.21 15.83 -13.04
CA HIS A 40 -15.74 16.43 -11.80
C HIS A 40 -14.31 16.99 -11.87
N GLY A 41 -13.56 16.68 -12.93
CA GLY A 41 -12.16 17.08 -13.07
C GLY A 41 -11.44 16.37 -14.23
N GLU A 42 -10.15 16.09 -14.08
CA GLU A 42 -9.35 15.42 -15.13
C GLU A 42 -9.57 13.89 -15.07
N PRO A 43 -10.01 13.24 -16.17
CA PRO A 43 -10.31 11.82 -16.15
C PRO A 43 -9.04 10.95 -16.05
N PHE A 44 -9.13 9.85 -15.29
CA PHE A 44 -8.03 8.89 -15.11
C PHE A 44 -8.50 7.44 -15.17
N ILE A 45 -7.53 6.55 -15.44
CA ILE A 45 -7.63 5.10 -15.23
C ILE A 45 -6.29 4.66 -14.65
N VAL A 46 -6.30 4.08 -13.45
CA VAL A 46 -5.08 3.61 -12.77
C VAL A 46 -5.26 2.20 -12.21
N GLN A 47 -4.15 1.48 -12.11
CA GLN A 47 -4.08 0.21 -11.37
C GLN A 47 -3.37 0.46 -10.05
N GLY A 48 -3.89 -0.11 -8.97
CA GLY A 48 -3.39 0.13 -7.63
C GLY A 48 -3.64 -1.00 -6.66
N LEU A 49 -3.25 -0.76 -5.42
CA LEU A 49 -3.39 -1.68 -4.29
C LEU A 49 -4.18 -1.02 -3.18
N VAL A 50 -5.17 -1.71 -2.64
CA VAL A 50 -5.93 -1.24 -1.47
C VAL A 50 -4.99 -1.07 -0.28
N GLN A 51 -4.96 0.13 0.32
CA GLN A 51 -4.22 0.41 1.55
C GLN A 51 -5.06 0.12 2.81
N GLY A 52 -6.39 0.15 2.67
CA GLY A 52 -7.35 0.00 3.75
C GLY A 52 -7.94 1.34 4.19
N CYS A 53 -8.69 1.31 5.28
CA CYS A 53 -9.40 2.47 5.82
C CYS A 53 -8.93 2.82 7.22
N THR A 54 -8.81 4.11 7.49
CA THR A 54 -8.63 4.65 8.84
C THR A 54 -9.86 5.46 9.23
N LEU A 55 -10.07 5.69 10.52
CA LEU A 55 -11.14 6.59 10.99
C LEU A 55 -10.54 7.99 11.21
N ILE A 56 -11.03 8.97 10.46
CA ILE A 56 -10.73 10.39 10.68
C ILE A 56 -12.04 11.03 11.17
N ASP A 57 -12.01 11.63 12.36
CA ASP A 57 -13.21 12.21 13.00
C ASP A 57 -14.42 11.25 13.03
N ASN A 58 -14.13 9.95 13.23
CA ASN A 58 -15.11 8.87 13.27
C ASN A 58 -15.81 8.57 11.91
N ALA A 59 -15.26 9.06 10.81
CA ALA A 59 -15.65 8.71 9.44
C ALA A 59 -14.57 7.83 8.76
N PRO A 60 -14.95 6.81 7.98
CA PRO A 60 -13.98 5.99 7.26
C PRO A 60 -13.33 6.78 6.14
N PHE A 61 -11.99 6.83 6.17
CA PHE A 61 -11.14 7.36 5.13
C PHE A 61 -10.36 6.20 4.51
N CYS A 62 -10.83 5.74 3.35
CA CYS A 62 -10.25 4.61 2.63
C CYS A 62 -9.29 5.07 1.55
N ALA A 63 -8.13 4.43 1.48
CA ALA A 63 -7.09 4.77 0.53
C ALA A 63 -6.63 3.56 -0.30
N PHE A 64 -6.07 3.86 -1.45
CA PHE A 64 -5.30 2.92 -2.26
C PHE A 64 -4.06 3.61 -2.81
N TYR A 65 -3.03 2.84 -3.15
CA TYR A 65 -1.81 3.34 -3.77
C TYR A 65 -1.77 2.98 -5.24
N ALA A 66 -1.49 3.97 -6.09
CA ALA A 66 -1.26 3.79 -7.52
C ALA A 66 -0.23 4.81 -7.99
N GLU A 67 0.73 4.36 -8.79
CA GLU A 67 1.76 5.21 -9.40
C GLU A 67 2.57 6.05 -8.37
N GLY A 68 2.75 5.53 -7.16
CA GLY A 68 3.46 6.22 -6.07
C GLY A 68 2.63 7.24 -5.29
N TRP A 69 1.35 7.44 -5.65
CA TRP A 69 0.44 8.38 -4.99
C TRP A 69 -0.53 7.67 -4.06
N ARG A 70 -0.89 8.33 -2.96
CA ARG A 70 -2.00 7.91 -2.10
C ARG A 70 -3.31 8.49 -2.62
N TRP A 71 -4.19 7.63 -3.11
CA TRP A 71 -5.48 8.03 -3.64
C TRP A 71 -6.58 7.83 -2.60
N TYR A 72 -7.56 8.72 -2.60
CA TYR A 72 -8.79 8.58 -1.83
C TYR A 72 -9.98 9.17 -2.59
N GLY A 73 -11.16 8.62 -2.30
CA GLY A 73 -12.41 9.11 -2.89
C GLY A 73 -12.91 10.35 -2.18
N SER A 74 -13.37 11.35 -2.94
CA SER A 74 -14.11 12.49 -2.41
C SER A 74 -15.45 12.03 -1.82
N GLU A 75 -15.82 12.54 -0.65
CA GLU A 75 -17.03 12.16 0.09
C GLU A 75 -18.33 12.42 -0.68
N THR A 76 -18.34 13.44 -1.56
CA THR A 76 -19.57 13.90 -2.23
C THR A 76 -19.69 13.48 -3.69
N ALA A 77 -18.58 13.13 -4.33
CA ALA A 77 -18.53 12.86 -5.76
C ALA A 77 -18.25 11.38 -6.10
N THR A 78 -17.74 10.60 -5.15
CA THR A 78 -17.42 9.19 -5.36
C THR A 78 -18.68 8.32 -5.44
N ASN A 79 -18.67 7.35 -6.35
CA ASN A 79 -19.64 6.27 -6.43
C ASN A 79 -19.72 5.55 -5.05
N PRO A 80 -20.87 5.57 -4.34
CA PRO A 80 -20.97 4.94 -3.03
C PRO A 80 -20.66 3.44 -3.04
N ALA A 81 -20.92 2.75 -4.16
CA ALA A 81 -20.60 1.33 -4.29
C ALA A 81 -19.10 1.07 -4.33
N THR A 82 -18.29 1.98 -4.88
CA THR A 82 -16.82 1.83 -4.89
C THR A 82 -16.23 2.14 -3.53
N LEU A 83 -16.78 3.12 -2.80
CA LEU A 83 -16.34 3.41 -1.42
C LEU A 83 -16.64 2.22 -0.49
N LYS A 84 -17.87 1.70 -0.53
CA LYS A 84 -18.22 0.47 0.20
C LYS A 84 -17.28 -0.68 -0.17
N LEU A 85 -16.99 -0.86 -1.46
CA LEU A 85 -16.10 -1.92 -1.88
C LEU A 85 -14.67 -1.70 -1.34
N LEU A 86 -14.14 -0.47 -1.33
CA LEU A 86 -12.84 -0.17 -0.72
C LEU A 86 -12.80 -0.49 0.79
N GLU A 87 -13.91 -0.28 1.51
CA GLU A 87 -14.05 -0.64 2.93
C GLU A 87 -14.00 -2.16 3.17
N ASP A 88 -14.64 -2.93 2.28
CA ASP A 88 -14.75 -4.37 2.41
C ASP A 88 -13.52 -5.13 1.85
N LEU A 89 -12.72 -4.48 0.99
CA LEU A 89 -11.59 -5.11 0.34
C LEU A 89 -10.39 -5.28 1.31
N PRO A 90 -9.74 -6.46 1.28
CA PRO A 90 -8.49 -6.65 2.02
C PRO A 90 -7.40 -5.69 1.55
N VAL A 91 -6.55 -5.28 2.48
CA VAL A 91 -5.28 -4.60 2.18
C VAL A 91 -4.47 -5.43 1.17
N ASN A 92 -3.77 -4.76 0.27
CA ASN A 92 -3.05 -5.32 -0.89
C ASN A 92 -3.94 -5.95 -1.97
N THR A 93 -5.27 -5.77 -1.95
CA THR A 93 -6.08 -6.22 -3.08
C THR A 93 -5.77 -5.38 -4.33
N PRO A 94 -5.34 -6.01 -5.44
CA PRO A 94 -5.13 -5.31 -6.70
C PRO A 94 -6.46 -4.86 -7.33
N ILE A 95 -6.52 -3.58 -7.72
CA ILE A 95 -7.70 -2.93 -8.27
C ILE A 95 -7.38 -2.09 -9.50
N GLU A 96 -8.35 -1.96 -10.41
CA GLU A 96 -8.40 -0.91 -11.43
C GLU A 96 -9.46 0.12 -11.01
N VAL A 97 -9.08 1.39 -11.01
CA VAL A 97 -9.93 2.51 -10.58
C VAL A 97 -10.06 3.51 -11.71
N LYS A 98 -11.29 3.98 -11.94
CA LYS A 98 -11.62 4.98 -12.96
C LYS A 98 -12.35 6.14 -12.32
N GLY A 99 -12.03 7.36 -12.71
CA GLY A 99 -12.68 8.53 -12.15
C GLY A 99 -12.14 9.83 -12.71
N ASP A 100 -12.35 10.90 -11.96
CA ASP A 100 -11.81 12.23 -12.25
C ASP A 100 -10.99 12.73 -11.05
N ILE A 101 -9.81 13.30 -11.30
CA ILE A 101 -8.98 13.97 -10.30
C ILE A 101 -9.67 15.29 -9.93
N ILE A 102 -10.00 15.46 -8.65
CA ILE A 102 -10.54 16.71 -8.11
C ILE A 102 -9.41 17.62 -7.65
N SER A 103 -8.48 17.07 -6.88
CA SER A 103 -7.34 17.80 -6.35
C SER A 103 -6.12 16.89 -6.21
N GLN A 104 -4.95 17.49 -6.35
CA GLN A 104 -3.66 16.83 -6.16
C GLN A 104 -2.88 17.65 -5.13
N GLY A 105 -2.52 17.00 -4.03
CA GLY A 105 -1.57 17.52 -3.04
C GLY A 105 -0.14 17.06 -3.33
N ASP A 106 0.73 17.11 -2.33
CA ASP A 106 2.15 16.76 -2.51
C ASP A 106 2.39 15.27 -2.79
N ILE A 107 1.61 14.40 -2.11
CA ILE A 107 1.69 12.92 -2.25
C ILE A 107 0.31 12.24 -2.27
N THR A 108 -0.75 13.05 -2.31
CA THR A 108 -2.14 12.56 -2.24
C THR A 108 -2.96 13.05 -3.41
N ILE A 109 -3.90 12.22 -3.85
CA ILE A 109 -4.86 12.56 -4.90
C ILE A 109 -6.27 12.35 -4.35
N GLU A 110 -7.06 13.43 -4.33
CA GLU A 110 -8.50 13.35 -4.14
C GLU A 110 -9.17 13.12 -5.50
N ALA A 111 -9.96 12.06 -5.59
CA ALA A 111 -10.65 11.69 -6.82
C ALA A 111 -12.16 11.58 -6.61
N ALA A 112 -12.95 11.99 -7.60
CA ALA A 112 -14.28 11.42 -7.79
C ALA A 112 -14.08 10.02 -8.40
N ILE A 113 -14.37 8.95 -7.67
CA ILE A 113 -14.24 7.58 -8.22
C ILE A 113 -15.55 7.18 -8.89
N SER A 114 -15.51 6.88 -10.18
CA SER A 114 -16.67 6.50 -10.99
C SER A 114 -16.99 5.01 -10.92
N SER A 115 -15.96 4.18 -11.01
CA SER A 115 -16.05 2.72 -10.96
C SER A 115 -14.73 2.11 -10.51
N MET A 116 -14.82 0.89 -10.01
CA MET A 116 -13.68 0.10 -9.54
C MET A 116 -13.91 -1.38 -9.84
N ALA A 117 -12.83 -2.09 -10.17
CA ALA A 117 -12.85 -3.54 -10.32
C ALA A 117 -11.63 -4.16 -9.62
N VAL A 118 -11.81 -5.32 -9.01
CA VAL A 118 -10.69 -6.17 -8.57
C VAL A 118 -10.04 -6.79 -9.81
N ILE A 119 -8.72 -6.72 -9.90
CA ILE A 119 -7.95 -7.24 -11.05
C ILE A 119 -6.99 -8.35 -10.62
N SER A 120 -6.54 -9.16 -11.56
CA SER A 120 -5.55 -10.22 -11.35
C SER A 120 -4.94 -10.61 -12.70
N PRO A 121 -3.72 -11.20 -12.76
CA PRO A 121 -2.84 -11.59 -11.65
C PRO A 121 -1.98 -10.44 -11.13
N ASP A 122 -1.44 -10.62 -9.93
CA ASP A 122 -0.50 -9.71 -9.30
C ASP A 122 0.80 -10.47 -8.98
N ALA A 123 1.82 -10.24 -9.80
CA ALA A 123 3.05 -11.02 -9.77
C ALA A 123 3.84 -10.90 -8.46
N PHE A 124 3.70 -9.77 -7.76
CA PHE A 124 4.45 -9.48 -6.54
C PHE A 124 3.66 -9.77 -5.26
N ALA A 125 2.43 -10.28 -5.36
CA ALA A 125 1.58 -10.56 -4.18
C ALA A 125 2.29 -11.44 -3.13
N PRO A 126 2.99 -12.54 -3.48
CA PRO A 126 3.71 -13.34 -2.49
C PRO A 126 4.80 -12.56 -1.75
N LEU A 127 5.50 -11.64 -2.42
CA LEU A 127 6.55 -10.83 -1.80
C LEU A 127 5.93 -9.78 -0.88
N ARG A 128 4.88 -9.08 -1.33
CA ARG A 128 4.16 -8.13 -0.49
C ARG A 128 3.61 -8.79 0.76
N ASP A 129 3.01 -9.97 0.64
CA ASP A 129 2.48 -10.75 1.76
C ASP A 129 3.58 -11.11 2.76
N MET A 130 4.75 -11.55 2.29
CA MET A 130 5.88 -11.87 3.19
C MET A 130 6.42 -10.63 3.91
N MET A 131 6.38 -9.46 3.26
CA MET A 131 6.90 -8.21 3.83
C MET A 131 5.97 -7.60 4.89
N GLN A 132 4.67 -7.89 4.89
CA GLN A 132 3.73 -7.35 5.87
C GLN A 132 4.15 -7.65 7.31
N GLY A 133 3.89 -6.73 8.25
CA GLY A 133 4.16 -6.93 9.68
C GLY A 133 5.32 -6.11 10.24
N GLY A 134 5.66 -6.39 11.49
CA GLY A 134 6.74 -5.72 12.22
C GLY A 134 8.09 -6.41 12.02
N TRP A 135 9.13 -5.59 11.94
CA TRP A 135 10.50 -6.00 11.69
C TRP A 135 11.46 -5.22 12.57
N ILE A 136 12.55 -5.87 12.99
CA ILE A 136 13.61 -5.27 13.81
C ILE A 136 14.97 -5.50 13.14
N ASP A 137 15.79 -4.46 13.09
CA ASP A 137 17.13 -4.55 12.49
C ASP A 137 17.99 -5.55 13.28
N ALA A 138 18.72 -6.40 12.54
CA ALA A 138 19.52 -7.47 13.12
C ALA A 138 20.76 -6.97 13.88
N THR A 139 21.15 -5.70 13.69
CA THR A 139 22.34 -5.06 14.24
C THR A 139 22.03 -3.93 15.21
N ASP A 140 20.85 -3.28 15.08
CA ASP A 140 20.37 -2.25 16.00
C ASP A 140 18.91 -2.49 16.43
N PRO A 141 18.66 -3.01 17.65
CA PRO A 141 17.30 -3.27 18.11
C PRO A 141 16.48 -2.00 18.41
N GLN A 142 17.06 -0.80 18.28
CA GLN A 142 16.29 0.45 18.31
C GLN A 142 15.71 0.81 16.94
N ASN A 143 16.21 0.21 15.87
CA ASN A 143 15.72 0.41 14.51
C ASN A 143 14.67 -0.64 14.18
N GLU A 144 13.43 -0.20 14.02
CA GLU A 144 12.29 -1.06 13.70
C GLU A 144 11.53 -0.50 12.51
N LEU A 145 10.82 -1.35 11.79
CA LEU A 145 9.86 -0.92 10.78
C LEU A 145 8.57 -1.74 10.86
N GLN A 146 7.47 -1.13 10.45
CA GLN A 146 6.16 -1.77 10.33
C GLN A 146 5.66 -1.58 8.91
N VAL A 147 5.36 -2.68 8.23
CA VAL A 147 4.76 -2.66 6.90
C VAL A 147 3.27 -3.00 7.01
N LEU A 148 2.43 -2.12 6.46
CA LEU A 148 1.00 -2.34 6.29
C LEU A 148 0.60 -1.86 4.89
N GLY A 149 0.13 -2.80 4.06
CA GLY A 149 -0.16 -2.53 2.66
C GLY A 149 1.11 -2.11 1.91
N SER A 150 1.03 -0.92 1.32
CA SER A 150 2.13 -0.24 0.65
C SER A 150 2.86 0.76 1.56
N GLU A 151 2.48 0.96 2.81
CA GLU A 151 3.18 1.87 3.73
C GLU A 151 4.19 1.11 4.60
N GLU A 152 5.42 1.61 4.66
CA GLU A 152 6.44 1.24 5.64
C GLU A 152 6.63 2.40 6.60
N VAL A 153 6.37 2.18 7.89
CA VAL A 153 6.65 3.16 8.94
C VAL A 153 7.94 2.76 9.64
N ASN A 154 8.94 3.63 9.60
CA ASN A 154 10.22 3.43 10.25
C ASN A 154 10.21 4.07 11.65
N PHE A 155 10.76 3.35 12.61
CA PHE A 155 10.86 3.76 14.01
C PHE A 155 12.32 3.72 14.48
N TYR A 156 12.71 4.73 15.25
CA TYR A 156 13.97 4.71 15.99
C TYR A 156 13.72 4.96 17.47
N ALA A 157 14.15 4.03 18.33
CA ALA A 157 13.91 4.07 19.76
C ALA A 157 12.42 4.25 20.15
N GLY A 158 11.51 3.79 19.28
CA GLY A 158 10.05 3.89 19.46
C GLY A 158 9.40 5.13 18.86
N ASP A 159 10.18 6.11 18.39
CA ASP A 159 9.66 7.30 17.71
C ASP A 159 9.57 7.06 16.20
N ILE A 160 8.48 7.51 15.58
CA ILE A 160 8.35 7.49 14.11
C ILE A 160 9.37 8.47 13.52
N VAL A 161 10.22 7.98 12.63
CA VAL A 161 11.22 8.80 11.95
C VAL A 161 10.87 9.06 10.49
N GLU A 162 10.19 8.12 9.84
CA GLU A 162 9.89 8.17 8.41
C GLU A 162 8.69 7.29 8.07
N THR A 163 8.00 7.62 6.98
CA THR A 163 6.99 6.76 6.37
C THR A 163 7.23 6.73 4.87
N ASP A 164 7.43 5.53 4.34
CA ASP A 164 7.69 5.29 2.93
C ASP A 164 6.52 4.58 2.26
N VAL A 165 6.31 4.91 0.99
CA VAL A 165 5.45 4.15 0.09
C VAL A 165 6.32 3.14 -0.65
N LEU A 166 6.02 1.87 -0.46
CA LEU A 166 6.69 0.73 -1.08
C LEU A 166 6.06 0.41 -2.43
N THR A 167 6.87 0.36 -3.49
CA THR A 167 6.47 -0.16 -4.80
C THR A 167 7.39 -1.30 -5.23
N PHE A 168 6.79 -2.42 -5.64
CA PHE A 168 7.53 -3.57 -6.17
C PHE A 168 7.62 -3.45 -7.69
N ALA A 169 8.79 -3.79 -8.23
CA ALA A 169 9.04 -3.78 -9.66
C ALA A 169 10.02 -4.90 -10.06
N ASP A 170 10.09 -5.19 -11.35
CA ASP A 170 11.02 -6.18 -11.89
C ASP A 170 12.48 -5.69 -11.87
N GLN A 171 12.69 -4.38 -11.86
CA GLN A 171 14.02 -3.74 -11.86
C GLN A 171 13.95 -2.29 -11.38
N CYS A 172 15.09 -1.75 -10.93
CA CYS A 172 15.21 -0.32 -10.63
C CYS A 172 15.27 0.50 -11.93
N PRO A 173 14.76 1.75 -11.96
CA PRO A 173 14.81 2.62 -13.13
C PRO A 173 16.24 2.83 -13.70
N ASP A 174 17.23 2.98 -12.81
CA ASP A 174 18.65 3.17 -13.18
C ASP A 174 19.52 1.94 -12.85
N GLY A 175 18.90 0.78 -12.63
CA GLY A 175 19.58 -0.47 -12.32
C GLY A 175 20.06 -1.23 -13.57
N PRO A 176 20.96 -2.22 -13.43
CA PRO A 176 21.25 -3.17 -14.49
C PRO A 176 19.98 -3.92 -14.92
N GLU A 177 19.78 -4.08 -16.22
CA GLU A 177 18.63 -4.80 -16.77
C GLU A 177 18.58 -6.26 -16.29
N GLY A 178 17.36 -6.75 -16.04
CA GLY A 178 17.13 -8.14 -15.63
C GLY A 178 17.56 -8.46 -14.19
N VAL A 179 17.87 -7.45 -13.37
CA VAL A 179 18.20 -7.64 -11.95
C VAL A 179 17.04 -7.17 -11.07
N GLY A 180 16.33 -8.13 -10.50
CA GLY A 180 15.24 -7.96 -9.54
C GLY A 180 14.69 -9.31 -9.05
N PRO A 181 13.56 -9.33 -8.33
CA PRO A 181 12.67 -8.20 -8.04
C PRO A 181 13.28 -7.14 -7.12
N VAL A 182 12.75 -5.92 -7.19
CA VAL A 182 13.19 -4.76 -6.41
C VAL A 182 12.03 -4.11 -5.66
N ILE A 183 12.38 -3.28 -4.67
CA ILE A 183 11.45 -2.39 -3.99
C ILE A 183 11.98 -0.97 -4.09
N THR A 184 11.13 -0.03 -4.49
CA THR A 184 11.38 1.40 -4.32
C THR A 184 10.67 1.90 -3.06
N LYS A 185 11.30 2.84 -2.37
CA LYS A 185 10.78 3.49 -1.17
C LYS A 185 10.66 4.99 -1.45
N GLN A 186 9.43 5.49 -1.53
CA GLN A 186 9.18 6.94 -1.65
C GLN A 186 8.79 7.49 -0.28
N MET A 187 9.65 8.34 0.30
CA MET A 187 9.32 9.04 1.53
C MET A 187 8.07 9.91 1.33
N MET A 188 7.09 9.76 2.21
CA MET A 188 5.91 10.62 2.25
C MET A 188 6.31 12.07 2.57
N GLY A 189 6.07 12.98 1.62
CA GLY A 189 6.46 14.39 1.72
C GLY A 189 7.93 14.66 1.40
N GLY A 190 8.67 13.64 0.95
CA GLY A 190 10.04 13.77 0.45
C GLY A 190 10.10 14.29 -0.99
N ASP A 191 11.32 14.42 -1.52
CA ASP A 191 11.55 14.76 -2.93
C ASP A 191 11.12 13.59 -3.82
N PRO A 192 10.21 13.76 -4.79
CA PRO A 192 9.82 12.69 -5.71
C PRO A 192 10.95 12.22 -6.64
N MET A 193 12.06 12.94 -6.69
CA MET A 193 13.27 12.52 -7.42
C MET A 193 14.23 11.69 -6.57
N ASP A 194 14.04 11.65 -5.24
CA ASP A 194 14.85 10.87 -4.32
C ASP A 194 14.09 9.61 -3.90
N VAL A 195 14.07 8.61 -4.80
CA VAL A 195 13.37 7.34 -4.58
C VAL A 195 14.40 6.21 -4.44
N PRO A 196 14.86 5.91 -3.22
CA PRO A 196 15.70 4.77 -2.94
C PRO A 196 15.17 3.47 -3.55
N CYS A 197 16.03 2.74 -4.25
CA CYS A 197 15.71 1.43 -4.80
C CYS A 197 16.58 0.34 -4.15
N PHE A 198 15.98 -0.80 -3.84
CA PHE A 198 16.63 -1.91 -3.15
C PHE A 198 16.40 -3.22 -3.89
N TYR A 199 17.46 -4.02 -4.03
CA TYR A 199 17.34 -5.43 -4.37
C TYR A 199 16.77 -6.20 -3.20
N ILE A 200 15.79 -7.07 -3.47
CA ILE A 200 15.34 -8.06 -2.50
C ILE A 200 16.34 -9.22 -2.52
N VAL A 201 17.27 -9.24 -1.58
CA VAL A 201 18.29 -10.31 -1.48
C VAL A 201 17.67 -11.58 -0.90
N SER A 202 16.87 -11.42 0.14
CA SER A 202 16.11 -12.50 0.77
C SER A 202 14.85 -11.94 1.40
N LEU A 203 13.73 -12.62 1.23
CA LEU A 203 12.49 -12.31 1.93
C LEU A 203 11.81 -13.61 2.29
N THR A 204 11.74 -13.89 3.60
CA THR A 204 11.14 -15.09 4.18
C THR A 204 10.17 -14.68 5.29
N PRO A 205 9.39 -15.61 5.86
CA PRO A 205 8.50 -15.29 6.97
C PRO A 205 9.21 -14.73 8.21
N ASP A 206 10.51 -14.97 8.39
CA ASP A 206 11.29 -14.61 9.58
C ASP A 206 12.43 -13.62 9.31
N ARG A 207 12.78 -13.37 8.04
CA ARG A 207 13.96 -12.58 7.65
C ARG A 207 13.71 -11.74 6.41
N MET A 208 14.21 -10.51 6.42
CA MET A 208 14.19 -9.59 5.29
C MET A 208 15.59 -9.02 5.07
N GLU A 209 16.11 -9.15 3.85
CA GLU A 209 17.40 -8.62 3.43
C GLU A 209 17.22 -7.75 2.19
N LEU A 210 17.55 -6.46 2.32
CA LEU A 210 17.42 -5.47 1.26
C LEU A 210 18.78 -4.84 0.98
N SER A 211 19.23 -4.83 -0.27
CA SER A 211 20.51 -4.22 -0.65
C SER A 211 20.29 -2.96 -1.47
N TYR A 212 20.79 -1.83 -0.99
CA TYR A 212 20.62 -0.54 -1.66
C TYR A 212 21.36 -0.49 -2.99
N VAL A 213 20.64 -0.16 -4.06
CA VAL A 213 21.21 -0.05 -5.41
C VAL A 213 22.13 1.17 -5.46
N GLY A 214 23.40 0.94 -5.83
CA GLY A 214 24.42 1.99 -5.97
C GLY A 214 25.44 2.05 -4.83
N ARG A 215 25.16 1.53 -3.63
CA ARG A 215 26.16 1.40 -2.54
C ARG A 215 26.43 -0.04 -2.10
N GLY A 216 25.46 -0.95 -2.28
CA GLY A 216 25.61 -2.37 -1.94
C GLY A 216 25.55 -2.71 -0.45
N ASN A 217 25.24 -1.73 0.41
CA ASN A 217 24.98 -1.99 1.82
C ASN A 217 23.69 -2.80 1.95
N THR A 218 23.75 -3.92 2.67
CA THR A 218 22.59 -4.79 2.91
C THR A 218 22.02 -4.52 4.29
N LEU A 219 20.76 -4.11 4.32
CA LEU A 219 19.94 -4.02 5.51
C LEU A 219 19.38 -5.41 5.83
N ILE A 220 19.44 -5.83 7.09
CA ILE A 220 18.99 -7.15 7.53
C ILE A 220 18.03 -6.95 8.70
N PHE A 221 16.82 -7.46 8.55
CA PHE A 221 15.78 -7.41 9.57
C PHE A 221 15.30 -8.83 9.92
N ASN A 222 14.95 -9.01 11.19
CA ASN A 222 14.25 -10.20 11.68
C ASN A 222 12.80 -9.84 12.00
N ARG A 223 11.90 -10.82 11.92
CA ARG A 223 10.50 -10.64 12.34
C ARG A 223 10.42 -10.27 13.83
N LYS A 224 9.57 -9.29 14.16
CA LYS A 224 9.26 -8.89 15.54
C LYS A 224 8.19 -9.77 16.19
#